data_AF-A0A950SYW2-F1
#
_entry.id   AF-A0A950SYW2-F1
#
_cell.length_a   1.000
_cell.length_b   1.000
_cell.length_c   1.000
_cell.angle_alpha   90.00
_cell.angle_beta   90.00
_cell.angle_gamma   90.00
#
_symmetry.space_group_name_H-M   'P 1'
#
loop_
_entity.id
_entity.type
_entity.pdbx_description
1 polymer ?
#
loop_
_entity_poly.entity_id
_entity_poly.type
_entity_poly.pdbx_seq_one_letter_code
_entity_poly.pdbx_strand_id
1 'polypeptide(L)'
;MAALICGIANACAAKGPPATGGSPPETGQPLNQPVPVTLTCAEFKGLLKSGDKQAGGLAILWLDGYYAGRSGLGELPAGWVRTVSQGLGGICAIGVNEGRTVLDVIGQIHREYGSHN
;
A
#
# COMPACT_ATOMS: atom_id res chain seq x y z
N MET A 1 17.24 -37.04 -38.15
CA MET A 1 18.49 -37.43 -37.44
C MET A 1 19.24 -36.14 -37.16
N ALA A 2 18.96 -35.42 -36.06
CA ALA A 2 19.29 -35.71 -34.66
C ALA A 2 20.81 -35.76 -34.41
N ALA A 3 21.35 -34.67 -33.86
CA ALA A 3 22.52 -34.65 -32.97
C ALA A 3 22.68 -33.26 -32.31
N LEU A 4 21.86 -32.96 -31.30
CA LEU A 4 22.14 -31.92 -30.30
C LEU A 4 22.34 -32.66 -28.98
N ILE A 5 23.59 -32.98 -28.66
CA ILE A 5 23.96 -33.75 -27.47
C ILE A 5 24.75 -32.86 -26.50
N CYS A 6 24.11 -32.68 -25.34
CA CYS A 6 24.59 -32.57 -23.95
C CYS A 6 25.59 -31.49 -23.52
N GLY A 7 25.25 -30.84 -22.40
CA GLY A 7 26.23 -30.29 -21.48
C GLY A 7 25.63 -29.45 -20.37
N ILE A 8 25.23 -30.09 -19.27
CA ILE A 8 24.72 -29.50 -18.03
C ILE A 8 25.90 -28.87 -17.26
N ALA A 9 25.76 -27.64 -16.77
CA ALA A 9 26.51 -27.16 -15.61
C ALA A 9 25.79 -26.01 -14.91
N ASN A 10 25.42 -26.26 -13.65
CA ASN A 10 25.09 -25.27 -12.63
C ASN A 10 26.05 -24.07 -12.68
N ALA A 11 25.51 -22.86 -12.79
CA ALA A 11 25.99 -21.71 -12.02
C ALA A 11 24.98 -20.56 -12.10
N CYS A 12 24.29 -20.30 -11.00
CA CYS A 12 23.87 -18.95 -10.66
C CYS A 12 25.11 -18.04 -10.71
N ALA A 13 25.27 -17.30 -11.79
CA ALA A 13 26.18 -16.16 -11.84
C ALA A 13 25.34 -14.95 -12.22
N ALA A 14 24.93 -14.22 -11.18
CA ALA A 14 24.30 -12.91 -11.28
C ALA A 14 25.19 -12.01 -12.15
N LYS A 15 24.79 -11.82 -13.41
CA LYS A 15 25.37 -10.82 -14.29
C LYS A 15 24.65 -9.51 -13.98
N GLY A 16 25.22 -8.76 -13.03
CA GLY A 16 24.70 -7.47 -12.60
C GLY A 16 24.50 -6.53 -13.79
N PRO A 17 23.45 -5.69 -13.80
CA PRO A 17 23.29 -4.68 -14.84
C PRO A 17 24.44 -3.65 -14.76
N PRO A 18 24.87 -3.10 -15.90
CA PRO A 18 25.97 -2.14 -15.97
C PRO A 18 25.64 -0.86 -15.21
N ALA A 19 26.59 -0.41 -14.40
CA ALA A 19 26.54 0.83 -13.64
C ALA A 19 26.76 2.04 -14.55
N THR A 20 25.68 2.66 -15.05
CA THR A 20 25.66 4.09 -15.39
C THR A 20 24.22 4.63 -15.31
N GLY A 21 23.88 5.22 -14.18
CA GLY A 21 22.66 6.01 -14.00
C GLY A 21 22.86 6.79 -12.72
N GLY A 22 22.95 8.12 -12.84
CA GLY A 22 23.25 9.00 -11.70
C GLY A 22 22.40 8.63 -10.49
N SER A 23 23.03 8.59 -9.32
CA SER A 23 22.32 8.45 -8.06
C SER A 23 21.13 9.42 -8.08
N PRO A 24 19.89 8.96 -7.82
CA PRO A 24 18.83 9.88 -7.46
C PRO A 24 19.40 10.78 -6.35
N PRO A 25 19.11 12.09 -6.34
CA PRO A 25 19.55 12.92 -5.22
C PRO A 25 19.18 12.18 -3.94
N GLU A 26 20.15 11.97 -3.05
CA GLU A 26 19.90 11.54 -1.68
C GLU A 26 19.15 12.67 -0.97
N THR A 27 17.92 12.95 -1.40
CA THR A 27 16.93 13.53 -0.52
C THR A 27 16.77 12.48 0.57
N GLY A 28 17.30 12.79 1.76
CA GLY A 28 17.11 12.03 2.99
C GLY A 28 15.63 11.99 3.37
N GLN A 29 14.81 11.41 2.50
CA GLN A 29 13.45 11.02 2.78
C GLN A 29 13.58 9.98 3.90
N PRO A 30 12.96 10.21 5.07
CA PRO A 30 13.00 9.24 6.15
C PRO A 30 12.46 7.92 5.60
N LEU A 31 13.35 6.93 5.43
CA LEU A 31 13.02 5.62 4.89
C LEU A 31 11.87 5.04 5.73
N ASN A 32 10.73 4.79 5.09
CA ASN A 32 9.62 3.99 5.61
C ASN A 32 9.33 4.19 7.11
N GLN A 33 8.95 5.39 7.51
CA GLN A 33 8.33 5.57 8.82
C GLN A 33 7.13 4.60 8.91
N PRO A 34 7.05 3.78 9.98
CA PRO A 34 5.97 2.81 10.10
C PRO A 34 4.63 3.54 10.13
N VAL A 35 3.68 3.07 9.32
CA VAL A 35 2.32 3.60 9.35
C VAL A 35 1.66 3.13 10.64
N PRO A 36 1.24 4.03 11.56
CA PRO A 36 0.65 3.61 12.81
C PRO A 36 -0.76 3.08 12.57
N VAL A 37 -1.08 1.90 13.12
CA VAL A 37 -2.45 1.36 13.11
C VAL A 37 -3.45 2.23 13.87
N THR A 38 -2.94 3.12 14.74
CA THR A 38 -3.72 4.11 15.50
C THR A 38 -3.88 5.43 14.76
N LEU A 39 -3.44 5.54 13.50
CA LEU A 39 -3.60 6.76 12.69
C LEU A 39 -5.07 7.17 12.67
N THR A 40 -5.35 8.38 13.13
CA THR A 40 -6.70 8.94 13.19
C THR A 40 -7.10 9.61 11.87
N CYS A 41 -8.40 9.79 11.65
CA CYS A 41 -8.90 10.58 10.53
C CYS A 41 -8.38 12.03 10.56
N ALA A 42 -8.18 12.63 11.73
CA ALA A 42 -7.59 13.97 11.87
C ALA A 42 -6.15 14.01 11.36
N GLU A 43 -5.30 13.07 11.79
CA GLU A 43 -3.90 12.96 11.37
C GLU A 43 -3.80 12.65 9.88
N PHE A 44 -4.61 11.70 9.39
CA PHE A 44 -4.68 11.35 7.98
C PHE A 44 -5.10 12.54 7.09
N LYS A 45 -6.11 13.29 7.51
CA LYS A 45 -6.51 14.55 6.86
C LYS A 45 -5.37 15.58 6.88
N GLY A 46 -4.58 15.61 7.94
CA GLY A 46 -3.34 16.39 8.03
C GLY A 46 -2.32 16.01 6.95
N LEU A 47 -2.08 14.71 6.75
CA LEU A 47 -1.20 14.19 5.69
C LEU A 47 -1.69 14.58 4.29
N LEU A 48 -3.00 14.52 4.04
CA LEU A 48 -3.55 14.91 2.75
C LEU A 48 -3.46 16.42 2.52
N LYS A 49 -3.64 17.24 3.57
CA LYS A 49 -3.59 18.71 3.50
C LYS A 49 -2.17 19.26 3.36
N SER A 50 -1.17 18.58 3.90
CA SER A 50 0.24 18.98 3.76
C SER A 50 0.75 18.87 2.32
N GLY A 51 -0.05 18.31 1.41
CA GLY A 51 0.34 18.07 0.03
C GLY A 51 1.15 16.79 -0.16
N ASP A 52 1.44 16.05 0.92
CA ASP A 52 2.12 14.76 0.88
C ASP A 52 1.15 13.63 0.48
N LYS A 53 0.70 13.69 -0.77
CA LYS A 53 -0.20 12.70 -1.36
C LYS A 53 0.42 11.30 -1.39
N GLN A 54 1.74 11.21 -1.43
CA GLN A 54 2.46 9.94 -1.44
C GLN A 54 2.37 9.26 -0.07
N ALA A 55 2.64 9.98 1.02
CA ALA A 55 2.47 9.45 2.38
C ALA A 55 1.01 9.07 2.66
N GLY A 56 0.05 9.90 2.23
CA GLY A 56 -1.38 9.59 2.37
C GLY A 56 -1.77 8.32 1.61
N GLY A 57 -1.34 8.18 0.36
CA GLY A 57 -1.59 6.97 -0.45
C GLY A 57 -0.94 5.72 0.14
N LEU A 58 0.29 5.84 0.64
CA LEU A 58 1.00 4.73 1.29
C LEU A 58 0.32 4.30 2.59
N ALA A 59 -0.18 5.25 3.38
CA ALA A 59 -0.95 4.94 4.59
C ALA A 59 -2.24 4.16 4.27
N ILE A 60 -2.97 4.55 3.21
CA ILE A 60 -4.17 3.82 2.76
C ILE A 60 -3.81 2.38 2.40
N LEU A 61 -2.83 2.19 1.49
CA LEU A 61 -2.45 0.86 1.01
C LEU A 61 -1.96 -0.04 2.13
N TRP A 62 -1.13 0.50 3.03
CA TRP A 62 -0.58 -0.26 4.14
C TRP A 62 -1.66 -0.69 5.13
N LEU A 63 -2.54 0.22 5.54
CA LEU A 63 -3.60 -0.08 6.51
C LEU A 63 -4.68 -1.00 5.92
N ASP A 64 -5.00 -0.85 4.64
CA ASP A 64 -5.95 -1.72 3.93
C ASP A 64 -5.41 -3.15 3.84
N GLY A 65 -4.15 -3.30 3.41
CA GLY A 65 -3.48 -4.60 3.36
C GLY A 65 -3.34 -5.23 4.76
N TYR A 66 -3.01 -4.42 5.77
CA TYR A 66 -2.96 -4.87 7.17
C TYR A 66 -4.31 -5.42 7.63
N TYR A 67 -5.40 -4.68 7.38
CA TYR A 67 -6.75 -5.10 7.74
C TYR A 67 -7.16 -6.39 7.01
N ALA A 68 -6.95 -6.44 5.69
CA ALA A 68 -7.31 -7.58 4.86
C ALA A 68 -6.58 -8.86 5.31
N GLY A 69 -5.26 -8.76 5.55
CA GLY A 69 -4.46 -9.88 6.06
C GLY A 69 -4.91 -10.36 7.45
N ARG A 70 -5.27 -9.44 8.36
CA ARG A 70 -5.82 -9.81 9.68
C ARG A 70 -7.21 -10.42 9.61
N SER A 71 -8.00 -10.03 8.62
CA SER A 71 -9.39 -10.48 8.44
C SER A 71 -9.51 -11.76 7.62
N GLY A 72 -8.40 -12.29 7.09
CA GLY A 72 -8.40 -13.48 6.25
C GLY A 72 -8.92 -13.25 4.83
N LEU A 73 -8.96 -12.00 4.37
CA LEU A 73 -9.39 -11.66 3.02
C LEU A 73 -8.23 -11.87 2.05
N GLY A 74 -8.24 -13.02 1.36
CA GLY A 74 -7.18 -13.43 0.43
C GLY A 74 -7.23 -12.74 -0.92
N GLU A 75 -8.42 -12.31 -1.36
CA GLU A 75 -8.62 -11.58 -2.61
C GLU A 75 -9.58 -10.41 -2.38
N LEU A 76 -9.26 -9.28 -2.99
CA LEU A 76 -10.07 -8.07 -2.94
C LEU A 76 -10.59 -7.75 -4.35
N PRO A 77 -11.81 -7.19 -4.49
CA PRO A 77 -12.38 -6.90 -5.80
C PRO A 77 -11.50 -5.99 -6.66
N ALA A 78 -11.61 -6.10 -7.98
CA ALA A 78 -10.97 -5.17 -8.90
C ALA A 78 -11.40 -3.73 -8.58
N GLY A 79 -10.44 -2.81 -8.45
CA GLY A 79 -10.71 -1.42 -8.07
C GLY A 79 -10.93 -1.20 -6.57
N TRP A 80 -10.72 -2.20 -5.70
CA TRP A 80 -10.88 -2.08 -4.25
C TRP A 80 -10.14 -0.88 -3.65
N VAL A 81 -8.90 -0.65 -4.07
CA VAL A 81 -8.08 0.48 -3.63
C VAL A 81 -8.79 1.82 -3.88
N ARG A 82 -9.53 1.95 -4.99
CA ARG A 82 -10.33 3.15 -5.29
C ARG A 82 -11.48 3.30 -4.29
N THR A 83 -12.22 2.22 -4.03
CA THR A 83 -13.31 2.21 -3.04
C THR A 83 -12.83 2.64 -1.67
N VAL A 84 -11.73 2.04 -1.19
CA VAL A 84 -11.14 2.39 0.11
C VAL A 84 -10.65 3.82 0.14
N SER A 85 -9.93 4.26 -0.90
CA SER A 85 -9.41 5.64 -0.98
C SER A 85 -10.53 6.68 -0.95
N GLN A 86 -11.61 6.44 -1.71
CA GLN A 86 -12.77 7.33 -1.75
C GLN A 86 -13.58 7.29 -0.46
N GLY A 87 -13.81 6.10 0.09
CA GLY A 87 -14.52 5.93 1.37
C GLY A 87 -13.79 6.60 2.52
N LEU A 88 -12.46 6.42 2.62
CA LEU A 88 -11.62 7.09 3.60
C LEU A 88 -11.65 8.61 3.41
N GLY A 89 -11.47 9.10 2.18
CA GLY A 89 -11.53 10.52 1.88
C GLY A 89 -12.88 11.14 2.27
N GLY A 90 -13.99 10.45 1.99
CA GLY A 90 -15.34 10.89 2.33
C GLY A 90 -15.61 10.87 3.83
N ILE A 91 -15.35 9.75 4.51
CA ILE A 91 -15.67 9.56 5.93
C ILE A 91 -14.77 10.43 6.81
N CYS A 92 -13.45 10.44 6.56
CA CYS A 92 -12.51 11.24 7.35
C CYS A 92 -12.55 12.74 7.03
N ALA A 93 -13.21 13.17 5.94
CA ALA A 93 -13.45 14.59 5.70
C ALA A 93 -14.47 15.19 6.68
N ILE A 94 -15.38 14.38 7.22
CA ILE A 94 -16.44 14.82 8.12
C ILE A 94 -15.88 14.99 9.54
N GLY A 95 -16.02 16.20 10.11
CA GLY A 95 -15.43 16.56 11.40
C GLY A 95 -15.78 15.63 12.57
N VAL A 96 -16.98 15.05 12.59
CA VAL A 96 -17.40 14.13 13.66
C VAL A 96 -16.59 12.82 13.71
N ASN A 97 -15.90 12.47 12.62
CA ASN A 97 -15.08 11.27 12.54
C ASN A 97 -13.60 11.53 12.86
N GLU A 98 -13.19 12.75 13.20
CA GLU A 98 -11.77 13.12 13.37
C GLU A 98 -11.02 12.24 14.39
N GLY A 99 -11.71 11.80 15.46
CA GLY A 99 -11.14 10.91 16.47
C GLY A 99 -11.19 9.40 16.13
N ARG A 100 -11.85 9.00 15.04
CA ARG A 100 -11.87 7.59 14.61
C ARG A 100 -10.53 7.21 13.99
N THR A 101 -10.11 5.96 14.19
CA THR A 101 -8.93 5.45 13.49
C THR A 101 -9.26 5.19 12.01
N VAL A 102 -8.28 5.40 11.14
CA VAL A 102 -8.37 5.05 9.71
C VAL A 102 -8.63 3.55 9.56
N LEU A 103 -8.04 2.72 10.44
CA LEU A 103 -8.24 1.27 10.41
C LEU A 103 -9.70 0.87 10.71
N ASP A 104 -10.37 1.54 11.66
CA ASP A 104 -11.79 1.30 11.93
C ASP A 104 -12.68 1.67 10.74
N VAL A 105 -12.34 2.76 10.04
CA VAL A 105 -13.04 3.19 8.83
C VAL A 105 -12.82 2.21 7.68
N ILE A 106 -11.58 1.73 7.48
CA ILE A 106 -11.28 0.65 6.53
C ILE A 106 -12.14 -0.58 6.86
N GLY A 107 -12.17 -1.00 8.12
CA GLY A 107 -12.97 -2.16 8.52
C GLY A 107 -14.47 -1.97 8.26
N GLN A 108 -14.98 -0.76 8.43
CA GLN A 108 -16.36 -0.42 8.04
C GLN A 108 -16.56 -0.60 6.53
N ILE A 109 -15.68 -0.04 5.69
CA ILE A 109 -15.75 -0.15 4.23
C ILE A 109 -15.70 -1.63 3.78
N HIS A 110 -14.81 -2.44 4.37
CA HIS A 110 -14.75 -3.88 4.12
C HIS A 110 -16.05 -4.60 4.44
N ARG A 111 -16.72 -4.26 5.55
CA ARG A 111 -18.00 -4.88 5.89
C ARG A 111 -19.13 -4.45 4.96
N GLU A 112 -19.15 -3.18 4.57
CA GLU A 112 -20.20 -2.61 3.71
C GLU A 112 -20.06 -3.07 2.25
N TYR A 113 -18.83 -3.11 1.73
CA TYR A 113 -18.57 -3.29 0.31
C TYR A 113 -17.76 -4.54 -0.03
N GLY A 114 -17.11 -5.18 0.93
CA GLY A 114 -16.20 -6.32 0.70
C GLY A 114 -16.88 -7.69 0.60
N SER A 115 -18.14 -7.83 1.01
CA SER A 115 -18.87 -9.12 0.99
C SER A 115 -19.75 -9.36 -0.25
N HIS A 116 -19.76 -8.44 -1.21
CA HIS A 116 -20.69 -8.47 -2.35
C HIS A 116 -20.18 -9.25 -3.57
N ASN A 117 -19.23 -10.17 -3.42
CA ASN A 117 -18.77 -11.05 -4.49
C ASN A 117 -18.89 -12.53 -4.09
#